data_AF-A0AAV0GKR4-F1
#
_entry.id   AF-A0AAV0GKR4-F1
#
_cell.length_a   1.000
_cell.length_b   1.000
_cell.length_c   1.000
_cell.angle_alpha   90.00
_cell.angle_beta   90.00
_cell.angle_gamma   90.00
#
_symmetry.space_group_name_H-M   'P 1'
#
loop_
_entity.id
_entity.type
_entity.pdbx_description
1 polymer ?
#
loop_
_entity_poly.entity_id
_entity_poly.type
_entity_poly.pdbx_seq_one_letter_code
_entity_poly.pdbx_strand_id
1 'polypeptide(L)'
;MKIYSSTPSHMFAHRGLLFRDDDANMQHVTGISFLVLTYAKSLANSGKQLDCGNNFVATSADLIKFVKSQVDYILGTNPMKMSYMVGYGDNYPKSIHHRGSSLPSVHAHPDSFNGGDGWQIFHSSAPNANQLTGALVGGPNFDDVYIDTRFDSTHGEPTTYINAPLVGVLAYFTQH
;
A
#
# COMPACT_ATOMS: atom_id res chain seq x y z
N MET A 1 -7.66 -1.32 -18.88
CA MET A 1 -7.21 -2.71 -18.68
C MET A 1 -8.15 -3.39 -17.70
N LYS A 2 -9.08 -4.23 -18.18
CA LYS A 2 -9.87 -5.10 -17.31
C LYS A 2 -9.23 -6.49 -17.39
N ILE A 3 -8.57 -6.90 -16.32
CA ILE A 3 -8.00 -8.25 -16.22
C ILE A 3 -9.17 -9.15 -15.81
N TYR A 4 -9.75 -9.88 -16.77
CA TYR A 4 -10.73 -10.92 -16.47
C TYR A 4 -10.17 -12.28 -16.84
N SER A 5 -10.17 -13.18 -15.87
CA SER A 5 -10.07 -14.63 -16.04
C SER A 5 -11.00 -15.26 -14.99
N SER A 6 -11.42 -16.50 -15.18
CA SER A 6 -12.61 -17.11 -14.54
C SER A 6 -12.29 -18.12 -13.44
N THR A 7 -11.34 -17.83 -12.55
CA THR A 7 -11.07 -18.61 -11.32
C THR A 7 -11.05 -17.73 -10.05
N PRO A 8 -11.24 -18.27 -8.82
CA PRO A 8 -11.38 -17.49 -7.58
C PRO A 8 -10.09 -16.76 -7.12
N SER A 9 -9.06 -16.71 -7.98
CA SER A 9 -7.68 -16.31 -7.66
C SER A 9 -7.20 -15.09 -8.46
N HIS A 10 -8.11 -14.30 -9.05
CA HIS A 10 -7.73 -13.18 -9.91
C HIS A 10 -7.72 -11.84 -9.20
N MET A 11 -6.63 -11.12 -9.42
CA MET A 11 -6.55 -9.70 -9.13
C MET A 11 -7.28 -8.90 -10.20
N PHE A 12 -8.08 -7.93 -9.79
CA PHE A 12 -8.86 -7.05 -10.66
C PHE A 12 -8.72 -5.60 -10.22
N ALA A 13 -9.11 -4.65 -11.07
CA ALA A 13 -9.18 -3.25 -10.63
C ALA A 13 -10.56 -2.97 -10.03
N HIS A 14 -10.62 -2.57 -8.76
CA HIS A 14 -11.83 -2.07 -8.10
C HIS A 14 -11.67 -0.58 -7.85
N ARG A 15 -12.54 0.25 -8.44
CA ARG A 15 -12.61 1.71 -8.19
C ARG A 15 -11.27 2.47 -8.28
N GLY A 16 -10.30 1.94 -9.01
CA GLY A 16 -8.98 2.54 -9.23
C GLY A 16 -7.82 1.80 -8.57
N LEU A 17 -8.07 0.88 -7.64
CA LEU A 17 -7.04 0.08 -6.97
C LEU A 17 -7.00 -1.35 -7.52
N LEU A 18 -5.81 -1.90 -7.69
CA LEU A 18 -5.62 -3.33 -7.86
C LEU A 18 -6.06 -4.05 -6.59
N PHE A 19 -6.98 -5.00 -6.73
CA PHE A 19 -7.60 -5.68 -5.62
C PHE A 19 -7.53 -7.18 -5.79
N ARG A 20 -7.11 -7.84 -4.72
CA ARG A 20 -7.21 -9.27 -4.51
C ARG A 20 -7.84 -9.49 -3.13
N ASP A 21 -8.78 -10.42 -3.07
CA ASP A 21 -9.50 -10.75 -1.85
C ASP A 21 -8.63 -11.66 -0.96
N ASP A 22 -7.61 -11.06 -0.34
CA ASP A 22 -6.74 -11.67 0.66
C ASP A 22 -6.24 -10.63 1.68
N ASP A 23 -5.51 -11.10 2.69
CA ASP A 23 -5.00 -10.21 3.73
C ASP A 23 -3.98 -9.20 3.18
N ALA A 24 -4.06 -7.94 3.63
CA ALA A 24 -3.13 -6.86 3.30
C ALA A 24 -2.92 -6.65 1.78
N ASN A 25 -4.00 -6.35 1.05
CA ASN A 25 -4.03 -6.18 -0.42
C ASN A 25 -2.88 -5.31 -0.99
N MET A 26 -2.36 -4.33 -0.25
CA MET A 26 -1.24 -3.49 -0.69
C MET A 26 0.03 -4.29 -1.04
N GLN A 27 0.22 -5.51 -0.54
CA GLN A 27 1.33 -6.37 -0.97
C GLN A 27 1.29 -6.69 -2.47
N HIS A 28 0.08 -6.88 -3.02
CA HIS A 28 -0.10 -7.14 -4.45
C HIS A 28 -0.02 -5.85 -5.24
N VAL A 29 -0.64 -4.78 -4.75
CA VAL A 29 -0.63 -3.47 -5.40
C VAL A 29 0.81 -3.03 -5.65
N THR A 30 1.66 -3.05 -4.62
CA THR A 30 3.05 -2.58 -4.75
C THR A 30 3.90 -3.56 -5.54
N GLY A 31 3.76 -4.87 -5.31
CA GLY A 31 4.49 -5.91 -6.03
C GLY A 31 4.21 -5.90 -7.54
N ILE A 32 2.93 -5.91 -7.95
CA ILE A 32 2.57 -5.83 -9.36
C ILE A 32 2.94 -4.47 -9.96
N SER A 33 2.77 -3.37 -9.22
CA SER A 33 3.18 -2.04 -9.71
C SER A 33 4.66 -2.01 -10.07
N PHE A 34 5.52 -2.60 -9.24
CA PHE A 34 6.95 -2.70 -9.51
C PHE A 34 7.27 -3.58 -10.74
N LEU A 35 6.61 -4.72 -10.88
CA LEU A 35 6.79 -5.62 -12.02
C LEU A 35 6.32 -4.98 -13.33
N VAL A 36 5.12 -4.39 -13.35
CA VAL A 36 4.57 -3.70 -14.52
C VAL A 36 5.46 -2.54 -14.94
N LEU A 37 5.96 -1.77 -13.98
CA LEU A 37 6.88 -0.67 -14.26
C LEU A 37 8.20 -1.15 -14.88
N THR A 38 8.77 -2.21 -14.32
CA THR A 38 9.99 -2.84 -14.85
C THR A 38 9.77 -3.34 -16.28
N TYR A 39 8.63 -3.97 -16.53
CA TYR A 39 8.27 -4.45 -17.86
C TYR A 39 8.03 -3.31 -18.85
N ALA A 40 7.37 -2.23 -18.44
CA ALA A 40 7.17 -1.04 -19.25
C ALA A 40 8.50 -0.43 -19.72
N LYS A 41 9.51 -0.38 -18.84
CA LYS A 41 10.87 0.06 -19.21
C LYS A 41 11.51 -0.86 -20.25
N SER A 42 11.33 -2.17 -20.11
CA SER A 42 11.82 -3.15 -21.09
C SER A 42 11.16 -2.98 -22.47
N LEU A 43 9.85 -2.73 -22.50
CA LEU A 43 9.13 -2.44 -23.75
C LEU A 43 9.63 -1.16 -24.43
N ALA A 44 9.82 -0.08 -23.66
CA ALA A 44 10.38 1.17 -24.18
C ALA A 44 11.76 0.96 -24.82
N ASN A 45 12.63 0.21 -24.14
CA ASN A 45 13.98 -0.07 -24.64
C ASN A 45 14.01 -0.95 -25.88
N SER A 46 13.04 -1.86 -26.02
CA SER A 46 12.96 -2.79 -27.15
C SER A 46 12.12 -2.26 -28.33
N GLY A 47 11.45 -1.12 -28.16
CA GLY A 47 10.50 -0.58 -29.14
C GLY A 47 9.25 -1.45 -29.33
N LYS A 48 9.01 -2.42 -28.44
CA LYS A 48 7.87 -3.34 -28.52
C LYS A 48 6.66 -2.78 -27.79
N GLN A 49 5.49 -3.32 -28.13
CA GLN A 49 4.24 -3.07 -27.43
C GLN A 49 3.70 -4.39 -26.86
N LEU A 50 2.83 -4.30 -25.87
CA LEU A 50 2.19 -5.46 -25.25
C LEU A 50 0.83 -5.72 -25.91
N ASP A 51 0.73 -6.80 -26.68
CA ASP A 51 -0.56 -7.30 -27.14
C ASP A 51 -1.28 -8.01 -25.99
N CYS A 52 -2.46 -7.50 -25.64
CA CYS A 52 -3.30 -8.01 -24.56
C CYS A 52 -4.50 -8.85 -25.09
N GLY A 53 -4.52 -9.14 -26.39
CA GLY A 53 -5.65 -9.77 -27.08
C GLY A 53 -6.83 -8.81 -27.29
N ASN A 54 -7.87 -9.30 -27.96
CA ASN A 54 -9.11 -8.53 -28.23
C ASN A 54 -8.87 -7.14 -28.88
N ASN A 55 -7.88 -7.04 -29.77
CA ASN A 55 -7.44 -5.78 -30.41
C ASN A 55 -7.00 -4.69 -29.42
N PHE A 56 -6.63 -5.06 -28.19
CA PHE A 56 -6.10 -4.15 -27.20
C PHE A 56 -4.58 -4.28 -27.11
N VAL A 57 -3.88 -3.19 -27.43
CA VAL A 57 -2.42 -3.11 -27.33
C VAL A 57 -2.07 -2.03 -26.32
N ALA A 58 -1.26 -2.38 -25.33
CA ALA A 58 -0.76 -1.46 -24.32
C ALA A 58 0.67 -1.01 -24.65
N THR A 59 0.90 0.30 -24.64
CA THR A 59 2.24 0.87 -24.80
C THR A 59 2.96 0.93 -23.46
N SER A 60 4.29 1.15 -23.48
CA SER A 60 5.05 1.45 -22.28
C SER A 60 4.46 2.63 -21.49
N ALA A 61 4.03 3.69 -22.18
CA ALA A 61 3.41 4.86 -21.57
C ALA A 61 2.08 4.52 -20.87
N ASP A 62 1.26 3.65 -21.47
CA ASP A 62 0.00 3.20 -20.84
C ASP A 62 0.26 2.43 -19.54
N LEU A 63 1.28 1.57 -19.53
CA LEU A 63 1.67 0.81 -18.34
C LEU A 63 2.23 1.71 -17.24
N ILE A 64 3.10 2.68 -17.58
CA ILE A 64 3.62 3.66 -16.62
C ILE A 64 2.48 4.50 -16.04
N LYS A 65 1.54 4.96 -16.87
CA LYS A 65 0.35 5.70 -16.42
C LYS A 65 -0.52 4.86 -15.48
N PHE A 66 -0.68 3.57 -15.78
CA PHE A 66 -1.38 2.65 -14.89
C PHE A 66 -0.68 2.53 -13.54
N VAL A 67 0.63 2.30 -13.51
CA VAL A 67 1.40 2.24 -12.24
C VAL A 67 1.30 3.56 -11.47
N LYS A 68 1.38 4.70 -12.17
CA LYS A 68 1.21 6.01 -11.54
C LYS A 68 -0.15 6.14 -10.86
N SER A 69 -1.23 5.63 -11.46
CA SER A 69 -2.55 5.64 -10.83
C SER A 69 -2.60 4.86 -9.51
N GLN A 70 -1.83 3.77 -9.39
CA GLN A 70 -1.75 3.00 -8.15
C GLN A 70 -0.99 3.77 -7.06
N VAL A 71 0.10 4.43 -7.43
CA VAL A 71 0.85 5.33 -6.51
C VAL A 71 -0.03 6.50 -6.07
N ASP A 72 -0.72 7.15 -7.00
CA ASP A 72 -1.60 8.27 -6.70
C ASP A 72 -2.75 7.82 -5.78
N TYR A 73 -3.31 6.62 -5.98
CA TYR A 73 -4.30 6.03 -5.06
C TYR A 73 -3.70 5.82 -3.67
N ILE A 74 -2.52 5.18 -3.56
CA ILE A 74 -1.81 4.96 -2.29
C ILE A 74 -1.61 6.27 -1.52
N LEU A 75 -1.30 7.36 -2.24
CA LEU A 75 -0.92 8.64 -1.65
C LEU A 75 -2.08 9.61 -1.44
N GLY A 76 -3.32 9.25 -1.80
CA GLY A 76 -4.52 10.04 -1.44
C GLY A 76 -5.57 10.23 -2.53
N THR A 77 -5.31 9.80 -3.77
CA THR A 77 -6.31 9.83 -4.86
C THR A 77 -7.22 8.62 -4.76
N ASN A 78 -7.94 8.52 -3.65
CA ASN A 78 -8.86 7.43 -3.31
C ASN A 78 -10.15 7.98 -2.69
N PRO A 79 -11.22 7.18 -2.58
CA PRO A 79 -12.50 7.63 -2.05
C PRO A 79 -12.45 8.21 -0.63
N MET A 80 -11.51 7.74 0.20
CA MET A 80 -11.31 8.25 1.56
C MET A 80 -10.51 9.55 1.62
N LYS A 81 -9.90 9.99 0.51
CA LYS A 81 -9.04 11.19 0.43
C LYS A 81 -7.96 11.19 1.51
N MET A 82 -7.32 10.03 1.70
CA MET A 82 -6.26 9.85 2.69
C MET A 82 -5.07 9.08 2.11
N SER A 83 -3.86 9.40 2.54
CA SER A 83 -2.70 8.59 2.23
C SER A 83 -2.75 7.30 3.05
N TYR A 84 -2.45 6.16 2.42
CA TYR A 84 -2.18 4.89 3.13
C TYR A 84 -0.70 4.78 3.55
N MET A 85 0.13 5.75 3.18
CA MET A 85 1.50 5.87 3.69
C MET A 85 1.54 6.81 4.90
N VAL A 86 2.00 6.29 6.03
CA VAL A 86 2.08 7.00 7.31
C VAL A 86 3.01 8.21 7.19
N GLY A 87 2.52 9.37 7.64
CA GLY A 87 3.27 10.63 7.63
C GLY A 87 3.33 11.34 6.28
N TYR A 88 2.59 10.87 5.27
CA TYR A 88 2.48 11.54 3.97
C TYR A 88 1.11 12.22 3.79
N GLY A 89 1.11 13.47 3.34
CA GLY A 89 -0.10 14.28 3.17
C GLY A 89 -0.74 14.71 4.51
N ASP A 90 -1.92 15.33 4.41
CA ASP A 90 -2.60 15.91 5.58
C ASP A 90 -3.45 14.90 6.37
N ASN A 91 -3.80 13.77 5.74
CA ASN A 91 -4.64 12.72 6.32
C ASN A 91 -4.03 11.34 6.05
N TYR A 92 -3.63 10.62 7.10
CA TYR A 92 -2.95 9.33 7.05
C TYR A 92 -3.20 8.51 8.33
N PRO A 93 -2.95 7.18 8.32
CA PRO A 93 -3.11 6.31 9.49
C PRO A 93 -2.23 6.72 10.68
N LYS A 94 -2.84 6.76 11.87
CA LYS A 94 -2.19 7.13 13.14
C LYS A 94 -2.19 5.99 14.16
N SER A 95 -3.01 4.96 13.94
CA SER A 95 -3.22 3.84 14.88
C SER A 95 -2.92 2.49 14.23
N ILE A 96 -1.85 2.41 13.45
CA ILE A 96 -1.44 1.22 12.70
C ILE A 96 -1.06 0.05 13.62
N HIS A 97 -1.22 -1.19 13.14
CA HIS A 97 -0.87 -2.42 13.85
C HIS A 97 0.66 -2.63 13.90
N HIS A 98 1.37 -1.82 14.69
CA HIS A 98 2.84 -1.93 14.82
C HIS A 98 3.30 -1.67 16.26
N ARG A 99 3.81 -2.72 16.92
CA ARG A 99 4.19 -2.68 18.35
C ARG A 99 5.22 -1.61 18.68
N GLY A 100 6.28 -1.48 17.88
CA GLY A 100 7.32 -0.48 18.12
C GLY A 100 6.85 0.96 17.92
N SER A 101 5.77 1.17 17.14
CA SER A 101 5.19 2.48 16.89
C SER A 101 4.21 2.84 18.02
N SER A 102 3.44 1.87 18.52
CA SER A 102 2.41 2.11 19.53
C SER A 102 2.97 2.36 20.94
N LEU A 103 4.03 1.65 21.33
CA LEU A 103 4.66 1.83 22.64
C LEU A 103 5.47 3.13 22.70
N PRO A 104 5.47 3.88 23.82
CA PRO A 104 6.37 5.03 23.96
C PRO A 104 7.84 4.59 23.87
N SER A 105 8.69 5.49 23.38
CA SER A 105 10.13 5.21 23.27
C SER A 105 10.79 5.04 24.64
N VAL A 106 11.95 4.38 24.69
CA VAL A 106 12.76 4.23 25.91
C VAL A 106 13.17 5.57 26.53
N HIS A 107 13.21 6.66 25.75
CA HIS A 107 13.49 7.99 26.29
C HIS A 107 12.30 8.57 27.06
N ALA A 108 11.08 8.26 26.64
CA ALA A 108 9.84 8.72 27.28
C ALA A 108 9.38 7.78 28.40
N HIS A 109 9.70 6.49 28.30
CA HIS A 109 9.38 5.47 29.28
C HIS A 109 10.58 4.50 29.41
N PRO A 110 11.56 4.81 30.28
CA PRO A 110 12.80 4.03 30.39
C PRO A 110 12.61 2.68 31.09
N ASP A 111 11.56 2.55 31.90
CA ASP A 111 11.24 1.33 32.61
C ASP A 111 10.65 0.26 31.67
N SER A 112 10.88 -1.00 31.98
CA SER A 112 10.28 -2.11 31.25
C SER A 112 8.77 -2.15 31.46
N PHE A 113 8.02 -2.44 30.40
CA PHE A 113 6.59 -2.76 30.52
C PHE A 113 6.39 -4.06 31.30
N ASN A 114 5.44 -4.06 32.24
CA ASN A 114 4.95 -5.31 32.81
C ASN A 114 4.01 -5.99 31.80
N GLY A 115 3.73 -7.28 32.00
CA GLY A 115 2.98 -8.11 31.04
C GLY A 115 1.57 -7.60 30.65
N GLY A 116 0.97 -6.68 31.41
CA GLY A 116 -0.34 -6.08 31.14
C GLY A 116 -0.31 -4.70 30.46
N ASP A 117 0.78 -3.95 30.60
CA ASP A 117 0.81 -2.53 30.23
C ASP A 117 0.75 -2.34 28.70
N GLY A 118 1.42 -3.24 27.96
CA GLY A 118 1.36 -3.26 26.50
C GLY A 118 -0.03 -3.55 25.95
N TRP A 119 -0.85 -4.34 26.67
CA TRP A 119 -2.23 -4.59 26.27
C TRP A 119 -3.10 -3.36 26.45
N GLN A 120 -2.90 -2.55 27.48
CA GLN A 120 -3.63 -1.29 27.63
C GLN A 120 -3.36 -0.34 26.46
N ILE A 121 -2.10 -0.27 26.01
CA ILE A 121 -1.72 0.50 24.82
C ILE A 121 -2.37 -0.09 23.57
N PHE A 122 -2.35 -1.41 23.41
CA PHE A 122 -2.99 -2.08 22.27
C PHE A 122 -4.51 -1.85 22.20
N HIS A 123 -5.21 -1.73 23.34
CA HIS A 123 -6.66 -1.49 23.37
C HIS A 123 -7.06 0.00 23.40
N SER A 124 -6.10 0.91 23.60
CA SER A 124 -6.34 2.35 23.61
C SER A 124 -6.85 2.85 22.25
N SER A 125 -7.66 3.90 22.22
CA SER A 125 -8.02 4.62 20.99
C SER A 125 -7.04 5.74 20.64
N ALA A 126 -6.03 5.99 21.47
CA ALA A 126 -5.02 7.01 21.22
C ALA A 126 -4.15 6.64 20.00
N PRO A 127 -3.68 7.63 19.22
CA PRO A 127 -2.65 7.41 18.20
C PRO A 127 -1.44 6.66 18.74
N ASN A 128 -0.70 6.01 17.85
CA ASN A 128 0.59 5.43 18.18
C ASN A 128 1.56 6.52 18.68
N ALA A 129 2.31 6.20 19.74
CA ALA A 129 3.21 7.16 20.39
C ALA A 129 4.35 7.65 19.49
N ASN A 130 4.80 6.80 18.56
CA ASN A 130 5.82 7.15 17.56
C ASN A 130 5.26 7.01 16.15
N GLN A 131 5.34 8.06 15.36
CA GLN A 131 4.97 8.01 13.94
C GLN A 131 5.96 7.13 13.16
N LEU A 132 5.46 6.07 12.52
CA LEU A 132 6.25 5.20 11.65
C LEU A 132 6.31 5.75 10.22
N THR A 133 6.97 6.90 10.04
CA THR A 133 7.00 7.62 8.77
C THR A 133 7.44 6.74 7.60
N GLY A 134 6.67 6.78 6.50
CA GLY A 134 6.93 6.03 5.28
C GLY A 134 6.40 4.59 5.28
N ALA A 135 5.86 4.11 6.40
CA ALA A 135 5.20 2.80 6.44
C ALA A 135 3.93 2.81 5.58
N LEU A 136 3.82 1.88 4.65
CA LEU A 136 2.58 1.63 3.92
C LEU A 136 1.82 0.52 4.64
N VAL A 137 0.58 0.83 5.04
CA VAL A 137 -0.33 -0.14 5.65
C VAL A 137 -0.92 -1.10 4.61
N GLY A 138 -1.57 -2.18 5.05
CA GLY A 138 -2.26 -3.15 4.20
C GLY A 138 -3.32 -2.57 3.27
N GLY A 139 -3.86 -1.37 3.57
CA GLY A 139 -4.72 -0.59 2.69
C GLY A 139 -6.21 -0.80 2.97
N PRO A 140 -7.11 -0.27 2.14
CA PRO A 140 -8.56 -0.39 2.37
C PRO A 140 -9.09 -1.79 2.04
N ASN A 141 -10.28 -2.08 2.55
CA ASN A 141 -11.05 -3.25 2.16
C ASN A 141 -11.66 -3.08 0.74
N PHE A 142 -12.43 -4.08 0.30
CA PHE A 142 -13.07 -4.10 -1.03
C PHE A 142 -13.95 -2.86 -1.31
N ASP A 143 -14.60 -2.29 -0.30
CA ASP A 143 -15.48 -1.12 -0.45
C ASP A 143 -14.72 0.22 -0.37
N ASP A 144 -13.39 0.20 -0.51
CA ASP A 144 -12.47 1.33 -0.31
C ASP A 144 -12.51 1.91 1.12
N VAL A 145 -12.94 1.12 2.11
CA VAL A 145 -13.01 1.55 3.51
C VAL A 145 -11.77 1.09 4.28
N TYR A 146 -11.14 2.02 4.99
CA TYR A 146 -10.03 1.78 5.90
C TYR A 146 -10.42 2.25 7.29
N ILE A 147 -10.31 1.35 8.28
CA ILE A 147 -10.56 1.68 9.68
C ILE A 147 -9.21 1.80 10.38
N ASP A 148 -8.86 3.00 10.82
CA ASP A 148 -7.58 3.26 11.48
C ASP A 148 -7.58 2.76 12.92
N THR A 149 -7.34 1.46 13.09
CA THR A 149 -7.36 0.79 14.39
C THR A 149 -6.27 -0.27 14.49
N ARG A 150 -5.65 -0.37 15.68
CA ARG A 150 -4.64 -1.38 15.97
C ARG A 150 -5.20 -2.80 15.98
N PHE A 151 -6.51 -2.99 16.05
CA PHE A 151 -7.10 -4.33 16.04
C PHE A 151 -7.17 -4.94 14.64
N ASP A 152 -7.11 -4.11 13.60
CA ASP A 152 -7.21 -4.55 12.21
C ASP A 152 -5.81 -4.75 11.64
N SER A 153 -5.22 -5.93 11.89
CA SER A 153 -3.91 -6.29 11.34
C SER A 153 -3.96 -6.40 9.81
N THR A 154 -5.06 -6.91 9.25
CA THR A 154 -5.19 -7.10 7.80
C THR A 154 -5.00 -5.79 7.03
N HIS A 155 -5.65 -4.71 7.47
CA HIS A 155 -5.58 -3.43 6.78
C HIS A 155 -4.50 -2.51 7.37
N GLY A 156 -4.26 -2.57 8.67
CA GLY A 156 -3.40 -1.65 9.41
C GLY A 156 -1.96 -2.11 9.63
N GLU A 157 -1.57 -3.33 9.24
CA GLU A 157 -0.20 -3.83 9.44
C GLU A 157 0.73 -3.37 8.31
N PRO A 158 1.81 -2.63 8.65
CA PRO A 158 2.87 -2.35 7.69
C PRO A 158 3.91 -3.47 7.68
N THR A 159 4.42 -3.82 6.50
CA THR A 159 5.43 -4.87 6.38
C THR A 159 6.53 -4.49 5.40
N THR A 160 7.71 -5.10 5.59
CA THR A 160 8.86 -4.87 4.72
C THR A 160 8.58 -5.27 3.27
N TYR A 161 7.82 -6.33 3.04
CA TYR A 161 7.49 -6.80 1.70
C TYR A 161 6.43 -5.94 0.98
N ILE A 162 5.58 -5.21 1.71
CA ILE A 162 4.70 -4.18 1.12
C ILE A 162 5.54 -2.96 0.68
N ASN A 163 6.43 -2.50 1.56
CA ASN A 163 7.24 -1.30 1.33
C ASN A 163 8.35 -1.48 0.28
N ALA A 164 9.06 -2.62 0.28
CA ALA A 164 10.22 -2.86 -0.58
C ALA A 164 9.96 -2.62 -2.09
N PRO A 165 8.93 -3.21 -2.73
CA PRO A 165 8.66 -2.94 -4.14
C PRO A 165 8.19 -1.49 -4.39
N LEU A 166 7.47 -0.88 -3.45
CA LEU A 166 7.03 0.51 -3.57
C LEU A 166 8.22 1.48 -3.64
N VAL A 167 9.29 1.24 -2.87
CA VAL A 167 10.50 2.07 -2.94
C VAL A 167 11.04 2.15 -4.37
N GLY A 168 11.08 1.02 -5.09
CA GLY A 168 11.52 0.99 -6.48
C GLY A 168 10.58 1.74 -7.43
N VAL A 169 9.27 1.66 -7.19
CA VAL A 169 8.25 2.42 -7.96
C VAL A 169 8.39 3.93 -7.73
N LEU A 170 8.51 4.35 -6.46
CA LEU A 170 8.66 5.76 -6.13
C LEU A 170 9.97 6.34 -6.65
N ALA A 171 11.07 5.58 -6.58
CA ALA A 171 12.36 6.01 -7.13
C ALA A 171 12.31 6.31 -8.64
N TYR A 172 11.46 5.62 -9.39
CA TYR A 172 11.24 5.93 -10.81
C TYR A 172 10.52 7.27 -10.99
N PHE A 173 9.43 7.51 -10.26
CA PHE A 173 8.62 8.73 -10.38
C PHE A 173 9.24 9.98 -9.73
N THR A 174 10.35 9.85 -9.00
CA THR A 174 11.12 11.00 -8.51
C THR A 174 12.20 11.45 -9.50
N GLN A 175 12.53 10.64 -10.50
CA GLN A 175 13.60 10.92 -11.48
C GLN A 175 13.07 11.32 -12.85
N HIS A 176 11.76 11.19 -13.08
CA HIS A 176 11.08 11.38 -14.36
C HIS A 176 9.75 12.09 -14.16
#